data_AF-A0A2M7I3T0-F1
#
_entry.id   AF-A0A2M7I3T0-F1
#
_cell.length_a   1.000
_cell.length_b   1.000
_cell.length_c   1.000
_cell.angle_alpha   90.00
_cell.angle_beta   90.00
_cell.angle_gamma   90.00
#
_symmetry.space_group_name_H-M   'P 1'
#
loop_
_entity.id
_entity.type
_entity.pdbx_description
1 polymer ?
#
loop_
_entity_poly.entity_id
_entity_poly.type
_entity_poly.pdbx_seq_one_letter_code
_entity_poly.pdbx_strand_id
1 'polypeptide(L)'
;KNDFEKEAELLNYTVRETTPFAKSTFGVPGIGNNKGLMVFAFENGLNSISGEFTVPNGYVVVKISEIIDPSTQPFDQVKSTVSQLLRSKRKSELVFEKALNVKSKINGDLSKVTEFDKYATVSNVKDITPNGSIPGVGQDFAFNDAALNAELNKITGPVKGRRGSFLLNVLSKTPFDSSAFAIQKNTIRDNLLNEKKRSLINDWITLMKQKADIVDNRYLFYGN
;
A
#
# COMPACT_ATOMS: atom_id res chain seq x y z
N LYS A 1 13.22 -0.87 47.75
CA LYS A 1 12.17 -0.83 46.73
C LYS A 1 12.36 -2.07 45.87
N ASN A 2 11.37 -2.96 45.84
CA ASN A 2 11.46 -4.19 45.08
C ASN A 2 11.38 -3.91 43.58
N ASP A 3 11.99 -4.80 42.81
CA ASP A 3 12.01 -4.75 41.34
C ASP A 3 10.62 -5.09 40.79
N PHE A 4 10.24 -4.49 39.65
CA PHE A 4 8.90 -4.66 39.06
C PHE A 4 8.56 -6.14 38.85
N GLU A 5 9.55 -6.89 38.39
CA GLU A 5 9.50 -8.32 38.12
C GLU A 5 9.33 -9.12 39.42
N LYS A 6 10.00 -8.72 40.51
CA LYS A 6 9.87 -9.36 41.82
C LYS A 6 8.49 -9.15 42.44
N GLU A 7 7.92 -7.95 42.32
CA GLU A 7 6.55 -7.67 42.79
C GLU A 7 5.51 -8.42 41.97
N ALA A 8 5.70 -8.50 40.64
CA ALA A 8 4.83 -9.30 39.78
C ALA A 8 4.87 -10.80 40.15
N GLU A 9 6.06 -11.34 40.42
CA GLU A 9 6.22 -12.72 40.89
C GLU A 9 5.55 -12.97 42.24
N LEU A 10 5.73 -12.07 43.22
CA LEU A 10 5.10 -12.18 44.55
C LEU A 10 3.57 -12.21 44.46
N LEU A 11 2.99 -11.47 43.51
CA LEU A 11 1.55 -11.39 43.28
C LEU A 11 1.03 -12.41 42.26
N ASN A 12 1.89 -13.33 41.79
CA ASN A 12 1.58 -14.33 40.76
C ASN A 12 1.05 -13.75 39.43
N TYR A 13 1.53 -12.57 39.05
CA TYR A 13 1.22 -11.97 37.75
C TYR A 13 2.16 -12.45 36.65
N THR A 14 1.64 -12.54 35.43
CA THR A 14 2.44 -12.93 34.26
C THR A 14 3.19 -11.72 33.70
N VAL A 15 4.52 -11.75 33.74
CA VAL A 15 5.37 -10.76 33.06
C VAL A 15 5.58 -11.19 31.62
N ARG A 16 5.37 -10.27 30.67
CA ARG A 16 5.63 -10.48 29.24
C ARG A 16 6.31 -9.25 28.67
N GLU A 17 7.32 -9.48 27.84
CA GLU A 17 7.97 -8.43 27.07
C GLU A 17 7.40 -8.37 25.66
N THR A 18 7.14 -7.16 25.18
CA THR A 18 6.67 -6.94 23.82
C THR A 18 7.86 -6.94 22.85
N THR A 19 7.64 -7.34 21.61
CA THR A 19 8.60 -7.02 20.53
C THR A 19 8.73 -5.50 20.36
N PRO A 20 9.90 -4.96 19.97
CA PRO A 20 10.05 -3.53 19.68
C PRO A 20 8.99 -3.01 18.71
N PHE A 21 8.45 -1.82 18.99
CA PHE A 21 7.42 -1.19 18.18
C PHE A 21 7.65 0.32 18.06
N ALA A 22 7.13 0.91 16.99
CA ALA A 22 7.10 2.35 16.77
C ALA A 22 5.72 2.92 17.12
N LYS A 23 5.65 4.24 17.37
CA LYS A 23 4.40 4.94 17.61
C LYS A 23 3.49 4.75 16.39
N SER A 24 2.39 4.02 16.57
CA SER A 24 1.54 3.58 15.46
C SER A 24 0.06 3.51 15.83
N THR A 25 -0.80 3.41 14.81
CA THR A 25 -2.25 3.22 14.97
C THR A 25 -2.65 1.75 15.19
N PHE A 26 -1.71 0.81 15.05
CA PHE A 26 -1.98 -0.63 15.12
C PHE A 26 -2.01 -1.17 16.56
N GLY A 27 -1.65 -0.35 17.55
CA GLY A 27 -1.62 -0.73 18.96
C GLY A 27 -0.28 -1.34 19.39
N VAL A 28 -0.23 -1.82 20.64
CA VAL A 28 0.97 -2.42 21.22
C VAL A 28 0.97 -3.93 20.98
N PRO A 29 2.08 -4.52 20.47
CA PRO A 29 2.17 -5.95 20.22
C PRO A 29 1.81 -6.78 21.44
N GLY A 30 0.95 -7.79 21.27
CA GLY A 30 0.50 -8.68 22.35
C GLY A 30 -0.58 -8.09 23.27
N ILE A 31 -0.86 -6.79 23.21
CA ILE A 31 -1.89 -6.11 24.02
C ILE A 31 -3.05 -5.63 23.14
N GLY A 32 -2.76 -5.11 21.96
CA GLY A 32 -3.74 -4.53 21.05
C GLY A 32 -3.82 -3.01 21.13
N ASN A 33 -4.91 -2.44 20.64
CA ASN A 33 -5.06 -0.99 20.51
C ASN A 33 -5.46 -0.34 21.85
N ASN A 34 -4.47 0.25 22.54
CA ASN A 34 -4.71 1.11 23.70
C ASN A 34 -3.89 2.40 23.53
N LYS A 35 -4.59 3.52 23.36
CA LYS A 35 -3.95 4.83 23.12
C LYS A 35 -3.21 5.37 24.32
N GLY A 36 -3.75 5.20 25.53
CA GLY A 36 -3.10 5.69 26.75
C GLY A 36 -1.78 4.98 27.01
N LEU A 37 -1.75 3.66 26.80
CA LEU A 37 -0.53 2.86 26.88
C LEU A 37 0.47 3.27 25.78
N MET A 38 0.00 3.44 24.53
CA MET A 38 0.84 3.93 23.43
C MET A 38 1.46 5.30 23.74
N VAL A 39 0.70 6.22 24.32
CA VAL A 39 1.22 7.54 24.73
C VAL A 39 2.24 7.38 25.84
N PHE A 40 1.94 6.61 26.88
CA PHE A 40 2.86 6.35 27.99
C PHE A 40 4.21 5.81 27.50
N ALA A 41 4.19 4.82 26.61
CA ALA A 41 5.40 4.17 26.08
C ALA A 41 6.34 5.12 25.31
N PHE A 42 5.82 6.20 24.71
CA PHE A 42 6.60 7.14 23.90
C PHE A 42 6.84 8.51 24.56
N GLU A 43 6.15 8.81 25.66
CA GLU A 43 6.29 10.09 26.39
C GLU A 43 7.01 9.96 27.74
N ASN A 44 7.36 8.73 28.16
CA ASN A 44 8.09 8.47 29.40
C ASN A 44 9.46 7.85 29.14
N GLY A 45 10.35 7.95 30.13
CA GLY A 45 11.72 7.45 30.05
C GLY A 45 11.88 5.99 30.46
N LEU A 46 13.09 5.45 30.22
CA LEU A 46 13.48 4.10 30.62
C LEU A 46 13.16 3.83 32.11
N ASN A 47 12.69 2.63 32.42
CA ASN A 47 12.25 2.18 33.74
C ASN A 47 11.01 2.87 34.32
N SER A 48 10.31 3.73 33.55
CA SER A 48 9.03 4.28 33.99
C SER A 48 7.99 3.17 34.08
N ILE A 49 7.24 3.14 35.18
CA ILE A 49 6.14 2.20 35.44
C ILE A 49 4.82 2.98 35.36
N SER A 50 3.85 2.45 34.63
CA SER A 50 2.54 3.09 34.46
C SER A 50 1.60 2.83 35.64
N GLY A 51 0.46 3.51 35.66
CA GLY A 51 -0.74 3.00 36.34
C GLY A 51 -1.37 1.83 35.57
N GLU A 52 -2.55 1.40 35.99
CA GLU A 52 -3.32 0.38 35.31
C GLU A 52 -3.91 0.88 33.98
N PHE A 53 -3.79 0.06 32.94
CA PHE A 53 -4.47 0.24 31.67
C PHE A 53 -5.50 -0.86 31.47
N THR A 54 -6.72 -0.47 31.07
CA THR A 54 -7.76 -1.43 30.66
C THR A 54 -7.45 -1.94 29.26
N VAL A 55 -7.50 -3.25 29.07
CA VAL A 55 -7.27 -3.95 27.80
C VAL A 55 -8.38 -4.99 27.60
N PRO A 56 -8.61 -5.50 26.37
CA PRO A 56 -9.73 -6.42 26.12
C PRO A 56 -9.78 -7.65 27.05
N ASN A 57 -8.62 -8.09 27.55
CA ASN A 57 -8.49 -9.26 28.41
C ASN A 57 -8.24 -8.92 29.89
N GLY A 58 -8.57 -7.69 30.35
CA GLY A 58 -8.45 -7.28 31.75
C GLY A 58 -7.65 -5.99 31.95
N TYR A 59 -6.71 -6.01 32.89
CA TYR A 59 -5.87 -4.86 33.23
C TYR A 59 -4.39 -5.22 33.10
N VAL A 60 -3.59 -4.24 32.71
CA VAL A 60 -2.13 -4.38 32.64
C VAL A 60 -1.45 -3.17 33.27
N VAL A 61 -0.29 -3.41 33.88
CA VAL A 61 0.66 -2.37 34.27
C VAL A 61 1.91 -2.61 33.45
N VAL A 62 2.49 -1.54 32.88
CA VAL A 62 3.64 -1.65 31.99
C VAL A 62 4.86 -0.90 32.54
N LYS A 63 6.04 -1.43 32.23
CA LYS A 63 7.34 -0.80 32.49
C LYS A 63 8.07 -0.62 31.17
N ILE A 64 8.71 0.52 30.96
CA ILE A 64 9.58 0.74 29.80
C ILE A 64 10.91 0.03 30.05
N SER A 65 11.10 -1.14 29.44
CA SER A 65 12.32 -1.96 29.60
C SER A 65 13.48 -1.50 28.70
N GLU A 66 13.18 -0.91 27.54
CA GLU A 66 14.17 -0.46 26.56
C GLU A 66 13.66 0.74 25.76
N ILE A 67 14.55 1.64 25.35
CA ILE A 67 14.28 2.73 24.39
C ILE A 67 15.26 2.59 23.24
N ILE A 68 14.73 2.49 22.02
CA ILE A 68 15.52 2.36 20.79
C ILE A 68 15.44 3.67 20.01
N ASP A 69 16.57 4.36 19.86
CA ASP A 69 16.63 5.62 19.12
C ASP A 69 16.36 5.42 17.61
N PRO A 70 15.77 6.42 16.93
CA PRO A 70 15.61 6.40 15.49
C PRO A 70 16.95 6.20 14.80
N SER A 71 17.14 5.04 14.17
CA SER A 71 18.34 4.72 13.42
C SER A 71 17.97 4.20 12.04
N THR A 72 18.88 4.38 11.09
CA THR A 72 18.78 3.67 9.82
C THR A 72 18.91 2.18 10.10
N GLN A 73 17.89 1.41 9.75
CA GLN A 73 17.91 -0.03 9.98
C GLN A 73 19.16 -0.65 9.31
N PRO A 74 19.97 -1.42 10.04
CA PRO A 74 21.12 -2.10 9.47
C PRO A 74 20.72 -2.95 8.27
N PHE A 75 21.63 -3.07 7.28
CA PHE A 75 21.34 -3.82 6.05
C PHE A 75 20.83 -5.23 6.35
N ASP A 76 21.37 -5.92 7.37
CA ASP A 76 20.95 -7.27 7.75
C ASP A 76 19.48 -7.37 8.16
N GLN A 77 18.91 -6.32 8.78
CA GLN A 77 17.50 -6.29 9.18
C GLN A 77 16.57 -6.04 7.97
N VAL A 78 16.99 -5.24 7.00
CA VAL A 78 16.20 -4.92 5.79
C VAL A 78 16.50 -5.82 4.60
N LYS A 79 17.50 -6.70 4.72
CA LYS A 79 18.01 -7.54 3.64
C LYS A 79 16.92 -8.34 2.94
N SER A 80 15.98 -8.91 3.71
CA SER A 80 14.84 -9.69 3.18
C SER A 80 13.92 -8.80 2.33
N THR A 81 13.51 -7.65 2.85
CA THR A 81 12.66 -6.66 2.18
C THR A 81 13.32 -6.14 0.90
N VAL A 82 14.58 -5.69 0.98
CA VAL A 82 15.35 -5.19 -0.17
C VAL A 82 15.53 -6.29 -1.22
N SER A 83 15.85 -7.52 -0.79
CA SER A 83 15.99 -8.65 -1.71
C SER A 83 14.68 -8.96 -2.43
N GLN A 84 13.53 -8.90 -1.74
CA GLN A 84 12.22 -9.12 -2.37
C GLN A 84 11.90 -8.03 -3.39
N LEU A 85 12.16 -6.76 -3.07
CA LEU A 85 11.98 -5.62 -3.98
C LEU A 85 12.85 -5.77 -5.23
N LEU A 86 14.15 -6.09 -5.05
CA LEU A 86 15.08 -6.29 -6.16
C LEU A 86 14.70 -7.49 -7.02
N ARG A 87 14.28 -8.61 -6.42
CA ARG A 87 13.78 -9.78 -7.15
C ARG A 87 12.54 -9.42 -7.97
N SER A 88 11.60 -8.67 -7.40
CA SER A 88 10.41 -8.20 -8.11
C SER A 88 10.77 -7.32 -9.31
N LYS A 89 11.67 -6.35 -9.11
CA LYS A 89 12.17 -5.47 -10.16
C LYS A 89 12.87 -6.25 -11.28
N ARG A 90 13.81 -7.12 -10.93
CA ARG A 90 14.52 -8.00 -11.89
C ARG A 90 13.55 -8.91 -12.66
N LYS A 91 12.55 -9.49 -12.00
CA LYS A 91 11.51 -10.28 -12.67
C LYS A 91 10.74 -9.45 -13.70
N SER A 92 10.33 -8.23 -13.33
CA SER A 92 9.64 -7.33 -14.26
C SER A 92 10.49 -6.98 -15.48
N GLU A 93 11.78 -6.71 -15.29
CA GLU A 93 12.73 -6.43 -16.38
C GLU A 93 12.90 -7.66 -17.29
N LEU A 94 13.12 -8.84 -16.72
CA LEU A 94 13.28 -10.08 -17.50
C LEU A 94 12.02 -10.42 -18.33
N VAL A 95 10.83 -10.25 -17.75
CA VAL A 95 9.57 -10.49 -18.48
C VAL A 95 9.39 -9.47 -19.61
N PHE A 96 9.79 -8.22 -19.40
CA PHE A 96 9.76 -7.19 -20.44
C PHE A 96 10.70 -7.51 -21.59
N GLU A 97 11.96 -7.87 -21.30
CA GLU A 97 12.94 -8.28 -22.32
C GLU A 97 12.46 -9.53 -23.08
N LYS A 98 11.86 -10.49 -22.38
CA LYS A 98 11.27 -11.68 -22.99
C LYS A 98 10.13 -11.30 -23.94
N ALA A 99 9.21 -10.44 -23.51
CA ALA A 99 8.13 -9.96 -24.36
C ALA A 99 8.66 -9.21 -25.60
N LEU A 100 9.74 -8.44 -25.46
CA LEU A 100 10.42 -7.76 -26.56
C LEU A 100 11.00 -8.77 -27.57
N ASN A 101 11.67 -9.81 -27.07
CA ASN A 101 12.21 -10.89 -27.90
C ASN A 101 11.12 -11.72 -28.59
N VAL A 102 10.00 -11.99 -27.92
CA VAL A 102 8.88 -12.71 -28.53
C VAL A 102 8.23 -11.85 -29.62
N LYS A 103 8.01 -10.56 -29.35
CA LYS A 103 7.44 -9.62 -30.33
C LYS A 103 8.20 -9.64 -31.66
N SER A 104 9.54 -9.70 -31.63
CA SER A 104 10.35 -9.70 -32.85
C SER A 104 10.25 -11.00 -33.67
N LYS A 105 9.71 -12.08 -33.10
CA LYS A 105 9.60 -13.41 -33.74
C LYS A 105 8.20 -13.76 -34.24
N ILE A 106 7.16 -13.12 -33.69
CA ILE A 106 5.76 -13.46 -33.99
C ILE A 106 5.23 -12.84 -35.29
N ASN A 107 6.03 -12.05 -36.02
CA ASN A 107 5.68 -11.45 -37.32
C ASN A 107 4.29 -10.77 -37.36
N GLY A 108 3.90 -10.09 -36.28
CA GLY A 108 2.61 -9.39 -36.23
C GLY A 108 1.41 -10.24 -35.81
N ASP A 109 1.60 -11.51 -35.45
CA ASP A 109 0.53 -12.42 -35.06
C ASP A 109 0.65 -12.86 -33.58
N LEU A 110 -0.24 -12.31 -32.73
CA LEU A 110 -0.24 -12.63 -31.29
C LEU A 110 -0.55 -14.09 -30.98
N SER A 111 -1.19 -14.84 -31.89
CA SER A 111 -1.50 -16.25 -31.65
C SER A 111 -0.26 -17.13 -31.54
N LYS A 112 0.87 -16.68 -32.14
CA LYS A 112 2.15 -17.39 -32.14
C LYS A 112 2.99 -17.17 -30.88
N VAL A 113 2.55 -16.31 -29.97
CA VAL A 113 3.33 -15.98 -28.75
C VAL A 113 3.61 -17.23 -27.91
N THR A 114 2.68 -18.19 -27.87
CA THR A 114 2.82 -19.45 -27.11
C THR A 114 3.88 -20.40 -27.68
N GLU A 115 4.25 -20.26 -28.95
CA GLU A 115 5.34 -21.02 -29.58
C GLU A 115 6.71 -20.62 -29.02
N PHE A 116 6.85 -19.36 -28.60
CA PHE A 116 8.10 -18.80 -28.05
C PHE A 116 8.08 -18.67 -26.53
N ASP A 117 6.90 -18.65 -25.92
CA ASP A 117 6.72 -18.63 -24.48
C ASP A 117 5.52 -19.45 -24.02
N LYS A 118 5.77 -20.65 -23.50
CA LYS A 118 4.74 -21.54 -22.95
C LYS A 118 3.94 -20.97 -21.76
N TYR A 119 4.44 -19.92 -21.11
CA TYR A 119 3.75 -19.25 -20.01
C TYR A 119 2.95 -18.02 -20.45
N ALA A 120 3.07 -17.62 -21.72
CA ALA A 120 2.27 -16.54 -22.25
C ALA A 120 0.83 -16.99 -22.47
N THR A 121 -0.09 -16.03 -22.36
CA THR A 121 -1.51 -16.24 -22.62
C THR A 121 -1.98 -15.21 -23.65
N VAL A 122 -2.89 -15.64 -24.52
CA VAL A 122 -3.51 -14.78 -25.52
C VAL A 122 -4.99 -14.70 -25.20
N SER A 123 -5.53 -13.49 -25.13
CA SER A 123 -6.93 -13.26 -24.79
C SER A 123 -7.44 -12.02 -25.50
N ASN A 124 -8.73 -12.07 -25.86
CA ASN A 124 -9.43 -10.91 -26.40
C ASN A 124 -10.20 -10.22 -25.28
N VAL A 125 -10.06 -8.91 -25.19
CA VAL A 125 -10.74 -8.07 -24.21
C VAL A 125 -11.48 -6.95 -24.93
N LYS A 126 -12.57 -6.47 -24.32
CA LYS A 126 -13.43 -5.41 -24.85
C LYS A 126 -13.65 -4.36 -23.76
N ASP A 127 -14.21 -3.22 -24.15
CA ASP A 127 -14.65 -2.15 -23.24
C ASP A 127 -13.55 -1.63 -22.30
N ILE A 128 -12.33 -1.50 -22.84
CA ILE A 128 -11.20 -0.93 -22.11
C ILE A 128 -11.43 0.56 -21.91
N THR A 129 -11.46 0.99 -20.64
CA THR A 129 -11.64 2.37 -20.22
C THR A 129 -10.44 2.83 -19.37
N PRO A 130 -10.16 4.14 -19.26
CA PRO A 130 -8.97 4.64 -18.55
C PRO A 130 -8.80 4.08 -17.13
N ASN A 131 -9.91 3.97 -16.38
CA ASN A 131 -9.92 3.50 -14.99
C ASN A 131 -10.56 2.10 -14.84
N GLY A 132 -10.81 1.41 -15.95
CA GLY A 132 -11.48 0.11 -15.96
C GLY A 132 -10.60 -1.02 -15.43
N SER A 133 -11.25 -2.07 -14.94
CA SER A 133 -10.60 -3.35 -14.69
C SER A 133 -10.65 -4.19 -15.95
N ILE A 134 -9.53 -4.80 -16.33
CA ILE A 134 -9.44 -5.64 -17.53
C ILE A 134 -9.77 -7.10 -17.15
N PRO A 135 -10.69 -7.79 -17.86
CA PRO A 135 -10.94 -9.21 -17.64
C PRO A 135 -9.65 -10.05 -17.70
N GLY A 136 -9.40 -10.88 -16.68
CA GLY A 136 -8.21 -11.74 -16.58
C GLY A 136 -6.94 -11.04 -16.08
N VAL A 137 -6.81 -9.72 -16.23
CA VAL A 137 -5.63 -8.94 -15.78
C VAL A 137 -5.91 -8.16 -14.48
N GLY A 138 -7.15 -7.71 -14.28
CA GLY A 138 -7.55 -6.80 -13.20
C GLY A 138 -7.25 -5.35 -13.54
N GLN A 139 -7.17 -4.50 -12.51
CA GLN A 139 -6.85 -3.07 -12.69
C GLN A 139 -5.35 -2.88 -12.99
N ASP A 140 -5.06 -2.28 -14.14
CA ASP A 140 -3.70 -1.94 -14.61
C ASP A 140 -3.73 -0.69 -15.50
N PHE A 141 -3.28 0.44 -14.97
CA PHE A 141 -3.33 1.73 -15.68
C PHE A 141 -2.37 1.80 -16.87
N ALA A 142 -1.21 1.14 -16.79
CA ALA A 142 -0.26 1.11 -17.88
C ALA A 142 -0.82 0.33 -19.09
N PHE A 143 -1.51 -0.78 -18.82
CA PHE A 143 -2.27 -1.50 -19.85
C PHE A 143 -3.34 -0.61 -20.49
N ASN A 144 -4.20 0.02 -19.67
CA ASN A 144 -5.31 0.85 -20.17
C ASN A 144 -4.79 1.99 -21.05
N ASP A 145 -3.79 2.73 -20.57
CA ASP A 145 -3.19 3.84 -21.31
C ASP A 145 -2.58 3.38 -22.65
N ALA A 146 -1.83 2.28 -22.63
CA ALA A 146 -1.26 1.73 -23.85
C ALA A 146 -2.34 1.28 -24.85
N ALA A 147 -3.42 0.64 -24.39
CA ALA A 147 -4.53 0.23 -25.24
C ALA A 147 -5.25 1.42 -25.87
N LEU A 148 -5.47 2.50 -25.11
CA LEU A 148 -6.15 3.70 -25.60
C LEU A 148 -5.30 4.48 -26.62
N ASN A 149 -3.98 4.47 -26.47
CA ASN A 149 -3.06 5.21 -27.33
C ASN A 149 -2.48 4.41 -28.50
N ALA A 150 -2.59 3.08 -28.51
CA ALA A 150 -2.02 2.23 -29.55
C ALA A 150 -2.59 2.49 -30.95
N GLU A 151 -1.78 2.28 -31.99
CA GLU A 151 -2.25 2.27 -33.38
C GLU A 151 -3.19 1.08 -33.64
N LEU A 152 -4.20 1.27 -34.48
CA LEU A 152 -5.12 0.20 -34.87
C LEU A 152 -4.40 -0.88 -35.67
N ASN A 153 -4.73 -2.15 -35.41
CA ASN A 153 -4.24 -3.34 -36.11
C ASN A 153 -2.71 -3.50 -36.11
N LYS A 154 -2.03 -2.89 -35.13
CA LYS A 154 -0.58 -2.97 -34.96
C LYS A 154 -0.25 -3.43 -33.56
N ILE A 155 0.69 -4.38 -33.46
CA ILE A 155 1.18 -4.85 -32.16
C ILE A 155 2.05 -3.79 -31.50
N THR A 156 1.68 -3.38 -30.29
CA THR A 156 2.42 -2.42 -29.46
C THR A 156 3.81 -2.94 -29.09
N GLY A 157 4.70 -2.05 -28.60
CA GLY A 157 5.81 -2.52 -27.77
C GLY A 157 5.30 -3.24 -26.51
N PRO A 158 6.16 -4.02 -25.83
CA PRO A 158 5.81 -4.54 -24.52
C PRO A 158 5.43 -3.41 -23.56
N VAL A 159 4.36 -3.59 -22.82
CA VAL A 159 3.86 -2.64 -21.81
C VAL A 159 4.14 -3.22 -20.44
N LYS A 160 4.90 -2.51 -19.60
CA LYS A 160 5.16 -2.94 -18.21
C LYS A 160 3.91 -2.70 -17.37
N GLY A 161 3.21 -3.77 -17.02
CA GLY A 161 2.10 -3.73 -16.08
C GLY A 161 2.49 -4.22 -14.69
N ARG A 162 1.53 -4.13 -13.77
CA ARG A 162 1.65 -4.55 -12.37
C ARG A 162 1.79 -6.07 -12.22
N ARG A 163 1.16 -6.84 -13.11
CA ARG A 163 1.10 -8.32 -13.03
C ARG A 163 1.90 -9.03 -14.13
N GLY A 164 2.49 -8.29 -15.07
CA GLY A 164 3.24 -8.87 -16.19
C GLY A 164 3.60 -7.82 -17.23
N SER A 165 4.18 -8.26 -18.35
CA SER A 165 4.33 -7.42 -19.54
C SER A 165 3.36 -7.84 -20.62
N PHE A 166 2.79 -6.89 -21.34
CA PHE A 166 1.71 -7.12 -22.30
C PHE A 166 2.10 -6.69 -23.71
N LEU A 167 1.68 -7.45 -24.71
CA LEU A 167 1.67 -7.05 -26.12
C LEU A 167 0.23 -6.89 -26.55
N LEU A 168 -0.12 -5.72 -27.09
CA LEU A 168 -1.50 -5.38 -27.40
C LEU A 168 -1.65 -5.24 -28.92
N ASN A 169 -2.75 -5.76 -29.46
CA ASN A 169 -3.20 -5.44 -30.82
C ASN A 169 -4.60 -4.87 -30.73
N VAL A 170 -4.74 -3.56 -30.99
CA VAL A 170 -6.03 -2.88 -30.85
C VAL A 170 -6.80 -2.98 -32.16
N LEU A 171 -7.86 -3.79 -32.14
CA LEU A 171 -8.66 -4.09 -33.34
C LEU A 171 -9.68 -2.99 -33.66
N SER A 172 -10.17 -2.29 -32.63
CA SER A 172 -11.16 -1.22 -32.79
C SER A 172 -11.04 -0.22 -31.65
N LYS A 173 -11.47 1.02 -31.92
CA LYS A 173 -11.59 2.08 -30.91
C LYS A 173 -12.96 2.72 -31.04
N THR A 174 -13.61 2.93 -29.90
CA THR A 174 -14.84 3.72 -29.85
C THR A 174 -14.47 5.20 -29.99
N PRO A 175 -14.99 5.92 -31.01
CA PRO A 175 -14.71 7.33 -31.16
C PRO A 175 -15.35 8.13 -30.02
N PHE A 176 -14.78 9.29 -29.73
CA PHE A 176 -15.35 10.22 -28.78
C PHE A 176 -16.69 10.77 -29.30
N ASP A 177 -17.75 10.56 -28.52
CA ASP A 177 -19.07 11.12 -28.81
C ASP A 177 -19.23 12.48 -28.13
N SER A 178 -19.03 13.53 -28.93
CA SER A 178 -19.17 14.92 -28.47
C SER A 178 -20.59 15.28 -28.04
N SER A 179 -21.61 14.62 -28.60
CA SER A 179 -23.01 14.88 -28.27
C SER A 179 -23.38 14.29 -26.92
N ALA A 180 -22.98 13.03 -26.67
CA ALA A 180 -23.13 12.39 -25.36
C ALA A 180 -22.33 13.12 -24.28
N PHE A 181 -21.13 13.58 -24.61
CA PHE A 181 -20.34 14.40 -23.70
C PHE A 181 -21.02 15.74 -23.38
N ALA A 182 -21.58 16.44 -24.37
CA ALA A 182 -22.26 17.72 -24.14
C ALA A 182 -23.41 17.59 -23.14
N ILE A 183 -24.18 16.49 -23.21
CA ILE A 183 -25.28 16.18 -22.28
C ILE A 183 -24.75 15.98 -20.85
N GLN A 184 -23.60 15.30 -20.69
CA GLN A 184 -23.04 14.93 -19.39
C GLN A 184 -22.02 15.94 -18.83
N LYS A 185 -21.63 16.94 -19.62
CA LYS A 185 -20.50 17.85 -19.33
C LYS A 185 -20.59 18.51 -17.96
N ASN A 186 -21.76 19.03 -17.60
CA ASN A 186 -21.95 19.71 -16.32
C ASN A 186 -21.83 18.72 -15.14
N THR A 187 -22.44 17.54 -15.26
CA THR A 187 -22.31 16.47 -14.26
C THR A 187 -20.86 16.02 -14.08
N ILE A 188 -20.12 15.83 -15.18
CA ILE A 188 -18.70 15.47 -15.14
C ILE A 188 -17.88 16.58 -14.45
N ARG A 189 -18.13 17.85 -14.82
CA ARG A 189 -17.47 19.01 -14.21
C ARG A 189 -17.72 19.07 -12.71
N ASP A 190 -18.97 18.94 -12.27
CA ASP A 190 -19.33 19.09 -10.86
C ASP A 190 -18.76 17.93 -10.02
N ASN A 191 -18.74 16.71 -10.56
CA ASN A 191 -18.10 15.57 -9.92
C ASN A 191 -16.59 15.80 -9.74
N LEU A 192 -15.89 16.22 -10.80
CA LEU A 192 -14.45 16.52 -10.75
C LEU A 192 -14.16 17.68 -9.77
N LEU A 193 -14.99 18.71 -9.77
CA LEU A 193 -14.83 19.84 -8.86
C LEU A 193 -14.99 19.42 -7.41
N ASN A 194 -16.00 18.59 -7.11
CA ASN A 194 -16.23 18.08 -5.76
C ASN A 194 -15.10 17.14 -5.29
N GLU A 195 -14.58 16.29 -6.18
CA GLU A 195 -13.42 15.44 -5.90
C GLU A 195 -12.19 16.28 -5.55
N LYS A 196 -11.88 17.30 -6.37
CA LYS A 196 -10.75 18.21 -6.13
C LYS A 196 -10.89 19.01 -4.84
N LYS A 197 -12.09 19.52 -4.53
CA LYS A 197 -12.37 20.21 -3.27
C LYS A 197 -12.10 19.30 -2.06
N ARG A 198 -12.56 18.04 -2.11
CA ARG A 198 -12.32 17.07 -1.03
C ARG A 198 -10.83 16.75 -0.87
N SER A 199 -10.11 16.52 -1.97
CA SER A 199 -8.66 16.29 -1.93
C SER A 199 -7.93 17.49 -1.30
N LEU A 200 -8.22 18.70 -1.77
CA LEU A 200 -7.57 19.92 -1.26
C LEU A 200 -7.79 20.10 0.24
N ILE A 201 -9.02 19.88 0.73
CA ILE A 201 -9.33 19.98 2.16
C ILE A 201 -8.56 18.93 2.95
N ASN A 202 -8.50 17.68 2.47
CA ASN A 202 -7.76 16.61 3.15
C ASN A 202 -6.24 16.88 3.17
N ASP A 203 -5.68 17.33 2.06
CA ASP A 203 -4.27 17.69 1.94
C ASP A 203 -3.93 18.87 2.84
N TRP A 204 -4.78 19.90 2.84
CA TRP A 204 -4.65 21.05 3.72
C TRP A 204 -4.72 20.67 5.19
N ILE A 205 -5.69 19.84 5.60
CA ILE A 205 -5.78 19.33 6.98
C ILE A 205 -4.53 18.53 7.33
N THR A 206 -4.03 17.69 6.42
CA THR A 206 -2.82 16.88 6.65
C THR A 206 -1.60 17.77 6.86
N LEU A 207 -1.41 18.78 6.00
CA LEU A 207 -0.33 19.76 6.12
C LEU A 207 -0.46 20.59 7.40
N MET A 208 -1.66 21.04 7.76
CA MET A 208 -1.90 21.78 9.00
C MET A 208 -1.59 20.92 10.22
N LYS A 209 -1.96 19.64 10.21
CA LYS A 209 -1.61 18.69 11.28
C LYS A 209 -0.11 18.44 11.40
N GLN A 210 0.61 18.38 10.28
CA GLN A 210 2.07 18.23 10.27
C GLN A 210 2.80 19.46 10.80
N LYS A 211 2.25 20.66 10.57
CA LYS A 211 2.86 21.93 11.00
C LYS A 211 2.46 22.36 12.40
N ALA A 212 1.31 21.90 12.89
CA ALA A 212 0.82 22.24 14.22
C ALA A 212 1.50 21.36 15.27
N ASP A 213 1.84 21.97 16.41
CA ASP A 213 2.19 21.24 17.62
C ASP A 213 0.90 20.69 18.25
N ILE A 214 0.58 19.43 17.95
CA ILE A 214 -0.66 18.77 18.39
C ILE A 214 -0.33 17.78 19.49
N VAL A 215 -0.78 18.11 20.71
CA VAL A 215 -0.80 17.18 21.86
C VAL A 215 -2.20 16.55 21.95
N ASP A 216 -2.32 15.26 21.61
CA ASP A 216 -3.60 14.54 21.63
C ASP A 216 -3.87 13.91 23.01
N ASN A 217 -4.49 14.68 23.89
CA ASN A 217 -4.83 14.26 25.26
C ASN A 217 -6.19 13.54 25.38
N ARG A 218 -6.84 13.17 24.28
CA ARG A 218 -8.20 12.58 24.33
C ARG A 218 -8.25 11.24 25.03
N TYR A 219 -7.13 10.52 25.10
CA TYR A 219 -7.02 9.27 25.85
C TYR A 219 -7.23 9.48 27.37
N LEU A 220 -7.02 10.70 27.90
CA LEU A 220 -7.29 11.02 29.30
C LEU A 220 -8.79 11.04 29.62
N PHE A 221 -9.65 11.18 28.62
CA PHE A 221 -11.09 11.40 28.81
C PHE A 221 -11.98 10.33 28.14
N TYR A 222 -11.48 9.61 27.13
CA TYR A 222 -12.29 8.71 26.29
C TYR A 222 -11.64 7.32 26.08
N GLY A 223 -10.88 6.82 27.06
CA GLY A 223 -10.29 5.49 27.01
C GLY A 223 -11.32 4.38 27.28
N ASN A 224 -11.79 3.72 26.22
CA ASN A 224 -12.17 2.30 26.20
C ASN A 224 -11.33 1.62 25.13
#